data_AF-A0A7C5E0Q4-F1
#
_entry.id   AF-A0A7C5E0Q4-F1
#
_cell.length_a   1.000
_cell.length_b   1.000
_cell.length_c   1.000
_cell.angle_alpha   90.00
_cell.angle_beta   90.00
_cell.angle_gamma   90.00
#
_symmetry.space_group_name_H-M   'P 1'
#
loop_
_entity.id
_entity.type
_entity.pdbx_description
1 polymer ?
#
loop_
_entity_poly.entity_id
_entity_poly.type
_entity_poly.pdbx_seq_one_letter_code
_entity_poly.pdbx_strand_id
1 'polypeptide(L)'
;MINNKKSLRIIFVFLLLVFLIHSLRAQEEITTPEDFFGFKMGADRKMARWDKIVDYFMLLEKESQKIKVINMGPSTMGNPFLLVIISSPDNLANLDRLQEINATISDPRGTQEQEIKKLIPEGKAVISQSMSLHATEIGPTQMTPELAYDLLSRNDEETRRILDNVLYFMFPCFNPDGEIMVTDWYRKYVGTEYEGAGLPWLYHKYAGHDNNRDGDYLNLVESKYAAKILYRDWVPQAYIDHHQMGSNGARLYVPPYCDPIRPYADPLIWRELSWYGAHIAYRLEENNKTGIINDAMFPGWGHFGWHWITPFHNIAGMLTESASTRLASPIFIHPDQLEGGSRQFPEYEAQSNFPHPWEGGWWTLRDIVEQTKISAWALLDIAARHKDTVLWNAYLKAKRQTERGANGSPCAYVIPRIQHDYLTAVKMVNTLLLSGIEIKAAQSPFTVNGIIYPEGSFLISLAQPKMGLIRNLIGRTFYADNDWTRDDDGSPLRPYDLATHTMNEFMGVRVDPINESVDGDFQIIKEKYTVKGEVDPDSEMYVLDGRMNNSYWAVNLLL
;
A
#
# COMPACT_ATOMS: atom_id res chain seq x y z
N MET A 1 67.74 -30.19 -4.20
CA MET A 1 66.42 -30.14 -3.51
C MET A 1 66.10 -28.75 -2.94
N ILE A 2 66.43 -27.66 -3.65
CA ILE A 2 66.07 -26.29 -3.25
C ILE A 2 65.80 -25.52 -4.54
N ASN A 3 64.56 -25.57 -5.04
CA ASN A 3 64.03 -24.56 -5.99
C ASN A 3 62.51 -24.67 -6.27
N ASN A 4 61.84 -25.77 -5.91
CA ASN A 4 60.40 -25.91 -6.17
C ASN A 4 59.45 -25.16 -5.20
N LYS A 5 59.93 -24.70 -4.04
CA LYS A 5 59.04 -24.02 -3.06
C LYS A 5 58.76 -22.56 -3.39
N LYS A 6 59.62 -21.88 -4.15
CA LYS A 6 59.38 -20.47 -4.56
C LYS A 6 58.36 -20.38 -5.70
N SER A 7 58.44 -21.25 -6.70
CA SER A 7 57.49 -21.26 -7.83
C SER A 7 56.07 -21.64 -7.41
N LEU A 8 55.90 -22.56 -6.44
CA LEU A 8 54.58 -22.93 -5.93
C LEU A 8 53.90 -21.80 -5.14
N ARG A 9 54.67 -21.00 -4.38
CA ARG A 9 54.15 -19.81 -3.66
C ARG A 9 53.72 -18.70 -4.60
N ILE A 10 54.44 -18.51 -5.71
CA ILE A 10 54.09 -17.50 -6.72
C ILE A 10 52.81 -17.90 -7.45
N ILE A 11 52.65 -19.18 -7.81
CA ILE A 11 51.42 -19.69 -8.45
C ILE A 11 50.23 -19.58 -7.50
N PHE A 12 50.41 -19.86 -6.20
CA PHE A 12 49.33 -19.75 -5.21
C PHE A 12 48.91 -18.30 -4.96
N VAL A 13 49.86 -17.36 -4.91
CA VAL A 13 49.56 -15.91 -4.80
C VAL A 13 48.91 -15.38 -6.08
N PHE A 14 49.32 -15.87 -7.26
CA PHE A 14 48.71 -15.49 -8.53
C PHE A 14 47.28 -16.05 -8.67
N LEU A 15 47.03 -17.28 -8.23
CA LEU A 15 45.67 -17.84 -8.17
C LEU A 15 44.79 -17.14 -7.14
N LEU A 16 45.34 -16.73 -5.98
CA LEU A 16 44.61 -15.91 -5.00
C LEU A 16 44.32 -14.50 -5.54
N LEU A 17 45.23 -13.91 -6.30
CA LEU A 17 45.00 -12.62 -6.98
C LEU A 17 43.98 -12.75 -8.11
N VAL A 18 44.01 -13.82 -8.90
CA VAL A 18 42.99 -14.08 -9.94
C VAL A 18 41.62 -14.35 -9.29
N PHE A 19 41.57 -15.00 -8.12
CA PHE A 19 40.33 -15.16 -7.35
C PHE A 19 39.84 -13.83 -6.72
N LEU A 20 40.75 -12.98 -6.24
CA LEU A 20 40.41 -11.62 -5.77
C LEU A 20 39.97 -10.70 -6.91
N ILE A 21 40.54 -10.86 -8.11
CA ILE A 21 40.17 -10.09 -9.31
C ILE A 21 38.83 -10.59 -9.89
N HIS A 22 38.46 -11.86 -9.71
CA HIS A 22 37.10 -12.36 -10.04
C HIS A 22 36.04 -11.99 -8.98
N SER A 23 36.44 -11.54 -7.79
CA SER A 23 35.52 -11.05 -6.75
C SER A 23 35.41 -9.52 -6.71
N LEU A 24 36.24 -8.81 -7.49
CA LEU A 24 35.89 -7.49 -8.02
C LEU A 24 34.99 -7.70 -9.23
N ARG A 25 33.75 -8.14 -8.99
CA ARG A 25 32.71 -8.06 -10.01
C ARG A 25 32.65 -6.61 -10.47
N ALA A 26 32.98 -6.37 -11.73
CA ALA A 26 32.72 -5.09 -12.36
C ALA A 26 31.28 -4.70 -12.00
N GLN A 27 31.09 -3.45 -11.58
CA GLN A 27 29.76 -2.88 -11.40
C GLN A 27 28.99 -3.23 -12.67
N GLU A 28 27.92 -4.05 -12.52
CA GLU A 28 27.08 -4.40 -13.66
C GLU A 28 26.64 -3.07 -14.27
N GLU A 29 26.96 -2.85 -15.55
CA GLU A 29 26.60 -1.63 -16.26
C GLU A 29 25.08 -1.64 -16.38
N ILE A 30 24.42 -0.94 -15.45
CA ILE A 30 22.96 -0.84 -15.42
C ILE A 30 22.55 0.12 -16.51
N THR A 31 21.71 -0.33 -17.43
CA THR A 31 21.16 0.51 -18.50
C THR A 31 20.39 1.67 -17.88
N THR A 32 20.69 2.91 -18.28
CA THR A 32 19.99 4.09 -17.74
C THR A 32 18.57 4.18 -18.32
N PRO A 33 17.61 4.81 -17.62
CA PRO A 33 16.29 5.05 -18.18
C PRO A 33 16.36 5.88 -19.48
N GLU A 34 17.24 6.88 -19.54
CA GLU A 34 17.34 7.75 -20.72
C GLU A 34 17.84 6.99 -21.95
N ASP A 35 18.80 6.07 -21.79
CA ASP A 35 19.28 5.22 -22.88
C ASP A 35 18.21 4.23 -23.35
N PHE A 36 17.41 3.68 -22.43
CA PHE A 36 16.35 2.73 -22.76
C PHE A 36 15.12 3.38 -23.42
N PHE A 37 14.62 4.48 -22.83
CA PHE A 37 13.40 5.15 -23.30
C PHE A 37 13.68 6.18 -24.40
N GLY A 38 14.92 6.65 -24.55
CA GLY A 38 15.31 7.69 -25.50
C GLY A 38 14.93 9.11 -25.06
N PHE A 39 14.56 9.29 -23.79
CA PHE A 39 14.30 10.59 -23.16
C PHE A 39 14.43 10.47 -21.64
N LYS A 40 14.83 11.57 -20.99
CA LYS A 40 14.81 11.68 -19.53
C LYS A 40 13.38 11.56 -19.01
N MET A 41 13.14 10.77 -17.95
CA MET A 41 11.79 10.59 -17.42
C MET A 41 11.16 11.94 -17.03
N GLY A 42 9.86 12.10 -17.24
CA GLY A 42 9.17 13.37 -17.00
C GLY A 42 9.55 14.53 -17.93
N ALA A 43 10.34 14.30 -18.99
CA ALA A 43 10.57 15.31 -20.02
C ALA A 43 9.25 15.82 -20.62
N ASP A 44 9.21 17.10 -20.96
CA ASP A 44 8.02 17.76 -21.50
C ASP A 44 7.44 16.98 -22.68
N ARG A 45 6.14 16.71 -22.58
CA ARG A 45 5.37 16.02 -23.61
C ARG A 45 5.83 14.59 -23.91
N LYS A 46 6.54 13.94 -22.98
CA LYS A 46 6.94 12.54 -23.09
C LYS A 46 6.31 11.70 -21.98
N MET A 47 5.85 10.50 -22.36
CA MET A 47 5.34 9.48 -21.44
C MET A 47 5.85 8.11 -21.88
N ALA A 48 6.46 7.38 -20.95
CA ALA A 48 6.74 5.96 -21.10
C ALA A 48 5.44 5.20 -20.84
N ARG A 49 5.04 4.38 -21.81
CA ARG A 49 3.87 3.51 -21.70
C ARG A 49 4.22 2.30 -20.84
N TRP A 50 3.23 1.76 -20.13
CA TRP A 50 3.41 0.66 -19.18
C TRP A 50 4.14 -0.56 -19.74
N ASP A 51 3.85 -0.97 -20.98
CA ASP A 51 4.54 -2.10 -21.62
C ASP A 51 6.06 -1.89 -21.69
N LYS A 52 6.51 -0.66 -21.94
CA LYS A 52 7.93 -0.31 -21.94
C LYS A 52 8.53 -0.18 -20.55
N ILE A 53 7.75 0.25 -19.57
CA ILE A 53 8.18 0.26 -18.17
C ILE A 53 8.35 -1.19 -17.67
N VAL A 54 7.45 -2.10 -18.04
CA VAL A 54 7.58 -3.54 -17.79
C VAL A 54 8.87 -4.09 -18.43
N ASP A 55 9.08 -3.82 -19.73
CA ASP A 55 10.29 -4.26 -20.44
C ASP A 55 11.58 -3.79 -19.72
N TYR A 56 11.59 -2.54 -19.24
CA TYR A 56 12.72 -1.97 -18.52
C TYR A 56 12.96 -2.65 -17.16
N PHE A 57 11.92 -2.92 -16.37
CA PHE A 57 12.10 -3.66 -15.11
C PHE A 57 12.62 -5.09 -15.34
N MET A 58 12.13 -5.77 -16.38
CA MET A 58 12.65 -7.10 -16.76
C MET A 58 14.09 -7.05 -17.27
N LEU A 59 14.55 -5.91 -17.79
CA LEU A 59 15.96 -5.68 -18.13
C LEU A 59 16.79 -5.49 -16.86
N LEU A 60 16.35 -4.61 -15.95
CA LEU A 60 17.05 -4.36 -14.68
C LEU A 60 17.24 -5.63 -13.85
N GLU A 61 16.26 -6.55 -13.86
CA GLU A 61 16.40 -7.86 -13.18
C GLU A 61 17.52 -8.73 -13.75
N LYS A 62 17.80 -8.63 -15.05
CA LYS A 62 18.91 -9.36 -15.68
C LYS A 62 20.27 -8.70 -15.40
N GLU A 63 20.26 -7.38 -15.24
CA GLU A 63 21.46 -6.56 -15.07
C GLU A 63 21.87 -6.38 -13.61
N SER A 64 21.04 -6.72 -12.62
CA SER A 64 21.35 -6.46 -11.22
C SER A 64 20.89 -7.56 -10.27
N GLN A 65 21.78 -7.95 -9.36
CA GLN A 65 21.46 -8.83 -8.23
C GLN A 65 20.75 -8.13 -7.06
N LYS A 66 20.51 -6.81 -7.15
CA LYS A 66 19.87 -6.00 -6.09
C LYS A 66 18.35 -5.86 -6.27
N ILE A 67 17.76 -6.55 -7.26
CA ILE A 67 16.35 -6.44 -7.63
C ILE A 67 15.76 -7.83 -7.90
N LYS A 68 14.47 -7.99 -7.60
CA LYS A 68 13.62 -9.12 -8.00
C LYS A 68 12.30 -8.57 -8.54
N VAL A 69 11.90 -8.97 -9.73
CA VAL A 69 10.69 -8.50 -10.41
C VAL A 69 9.70 -9.65 -10.49
N ILE A 70 8.52 -9.45 -9.90
CA ILE A 70 7.47 -10.45 -9.82
C ILE A 70 6.27 -9.94 -10.61
N ASN A 71 5.91 -10.66 -11.68
CA ASN A 71 4.60 -10.48 -12.31
C ASN A 71 3.55 -11.22 -11.48
N MET A 72 2.71 -10.46 -10.77
CA MET A 72 1.67 -10.99 -9.88
C MET A 72 0.49 -11.61 -10.66
N GLY A 73 0.40 -11.31 -11.95
CA GLY A 73 -0.65 -11.80 -12.84
C GLY A 73 -1.21 -10.70 -13.73
N PRO A 74 -2.21 -11.03 -14.56
CA PRO A 74 -2.88 -10.06 -15.42
C PRO A 74 -3.76 -9.10 -14.61
N SER A 75 -3.75 -7.83 -15.00
CA SER A 75 -4.78 -6.85 -14.68
C SER A 75 -6.14 -7.25 -15.27
N THR A 76 -7.16 -6.46 -14.98
CA THR A 76 -8.53 -6.62 -15.46
C THR A 76 -8.63 -6.71 -16.98
N MET A 77 -7.76 -6.03 -17.73
CA MET A 77 -7.66 -6.10 -19.19
C MET A 77 -6.47 -6.91 -19.70
N GLY A 78 -5.75 -7.63 -18.84
CA GLY A 78 -4.74 -8.61 -19.24
C GLY A 78 -3.28 -8.12 -19.24
N ASN A 79 -3.01 -6.91 -18.78
CA ASN A 79 -1.64 -6.35 -18.72
C ASN A 79 -0.90 -6.84 -17.46
N PRO A 80 0.43 -6.98 -17.48
CA PRO A 80 1.20 -7.41 -16.31
C PRO A 80 1.03 -6.46 -15.12
N PHE A 81 0.76 -7.00 -13.93
CA PHE A 81 0.81 -6.27 -12.66
C PHE A 81 2.09 -6.62 -11.93
N LEU A 82 3.03 -5.66 -11.81
CA LEU A 82 4.36 -5.93 -11.26
C LEU A 82 4.45 -5.59 -9.77
N LEU A 83 5.13 -6.45 -9.03
CA LEU A 83 5.78 -6.14 -7.76
C LEU A 83 7.30 -6.16 -7.98
N VAL A 84 7.98 -5.09 -7.60
CA VAL A 84 9.44 -4.97 -7.68
C VAL A 84 10.02 -4.90 -6.28
N ILE A 85 10.91 -5.84 -5.95
CA ILE A 85 11.58 -5.91 -4.65
C ILE A 85 13.04 -5.49 -4.83
N ILE A 86 13.47 -4.42 -4.16
CA ILE A 86 14.86 -3.91 -4.21
C ILE A 86 15.48 -4.01 -2.82
N SER A 87 16.64 -4.65 -2.72
CA SER A 87 17.42 -4.80 -1.48
C SER A 87 18.85 -5.28 -1.78
N SER A 88 19.66 -5.54 -0.76
CA SER A 88 20.96 -6.17 -0.95
C SER A 88 20.82 -7.61 -1.49
N PRO A 89 21.79 -8.13 -2.27
CA PRO A 89 21.75 -9.51 -2.75
C PRO A 89 21.59 -10.54 -1.62
N ASP A 90 22.23 -10.29 -0.47
CA ASP A 90 22.14 -11.15 0.71
C ASP A 90 20.72 -11.16 1.30
N ASN A 91 20.05 -10.01 1.35
CA ASN A 91 18.66 -9.93 1.79
C ASN A 91 17.73 -10.67 0.82
N LEU A 92 17.93 -10.49 -0.49
CA LEU A 92 17.12 -11.15 -1.52
C LEU A 92 17.32 -12.68 -1.55
N ALA A 93 18.52 -13.16 -1.23
CA ALA A 93 18.80 -14.58 -1.07
C ALA A 93 18.15 -15.21 0.17
N ASN A 94 17.80 -14.40 1.18
CA ASN A 94 17.22 -14.84 2.46
C ASN A 94 15.76 -14.42 2.64
N LEU A 95 15.02 -14.15 1.57
CA LEU A 95 13.64 -13.64 1.63
C LEU A 95 12.72 -14.50 2.49
N ASP A 96 12.77 -15.83 2.39
CA ASP A 96 11.88 -16.71 3.16
C ASP A 96 12.09 -16.52 4.66
N ARG A 97 13.35 -16.45 5.12
CA ARG A 97 13.69 -16.20 6.52
C ARG A 97 13.25 -14.80 6.96
N LEU A 98 13.45 -13.78 6.13
CA LEU A 98 13.04 -12.41 6.44
C LEU A 98 11.51 -12.28 6.48
N GLN A 99 10.79 -13.07 5.69
CA GLN A 99 9.33 -13.14 5.71
C GLN A 99 8.82 -13.75 7.02
N GLU A 100 9.43 -14.84 7.49
CA GLU A 100 9.11 -15.45 8.79
C GLU A 100 9.31 -14.47 9.95
N ILE A 101 10.41 -13.70 9.92
CA ILE A 101 10.70 -12.67 10.93
C ILE A 101 9.62 -11.59 10.89
N ASN A 102 9.30 -11.08 9.69
CA ASN A 102 8.26 -10.07 9.53
C ASN A 102 6.90 -10.57 10.03
N ALA A 103 6.51 -11.81 9.70
CA ALA A 103 5.26 -12.41 10.14
C ALA A 103 5.21 -12.54 11.68
N THR A 104 6.31 -12.99 12.30
CA THR A 104 6.42 -13.14 13.76
C THR A 104 6.35 -11.79 14.48
N ILE A 105 6.94 -10.74 13.91
CA ILE A 105 6.87 -9.37 14.46
C ILE A 105 5.46 -8.78 14.32
N SER A 106 4.83 -9.02 13.17
CA SER A 106 3.49 -8.48 12.84
C SER A 106 2.35 -9.18 13.56
N ASP A 107 2.56 -10.44 13.98
CA ASP A 107 1.67 -11.19 14.87
C ASP A 107 2.48 -11.96 15.92
N PRO A 108 2.80 -11.34 17.08
CA PRO A 108 3.65 -11.95 18.10
C PRO A 108 2.89 -12.91 19.03
N ARG A 109 1.64 -13.26 18.72
CA ARG A 109 0.86 -14.20 19.55
C ARG A 109 1.60 -15.53 19.65
N GLY A 110 1.78 -16.03 20.88
CA GLY A 110 2.54 -17.25 21.15
C GLY A 110 4.06 -17.08 21.16
N THR A 111 4.60 -15.88 20.88
CA THR A 111 6.03 -15.58 20.91
C THR A 111 6.39 -14.71 22.11
N GLN A 112 7.45 -15.07 22.83
CA GLN A 112 7.92 -14.28 23.96
C GLN A 112 8.69 -13.04 23.48
N GLU A 113 8.56 -11.93 24.20
CA GLU A 113 9.25 -10.67 23.88
C GLU A 113 10.78 -10.84 23.72
N GLN A 114 11.39 -11.72 24.53
CA GLN A 114 12.84 -11.96 24.46
C GLN A 114 13.25 -12.61 23.13
N GLU A 115 12.39 -13.45 22.54
CA GLU A 115 12.64 -14.00 21.20
C GLU A 115 12.46 -12.91 20.14
N ILE A 116 11.45 -12.04 20.25
CA ILE A 116 11.30 -10.88 19.36
C ILE A 116 12.57 -10.03 19.36
N LYS A 117 13.12 -9.70 20.54
CA LYS A 117 14.37 -8.91 20.65
C LYS A 117 15.57 -9.55 19.94
N LYS A 118 15.62 -10.88 19.83
CA LYS A 118 16.66 -11.59 19.07
C LYS A 118 16.43 -11.53 17.56
N LEU A 119 15.18 -11.43 17.12
CA LEU A 119 14.82 -11.31 15.70
C LEU A 119 15.05 -9.89 15.16
N ILE A 120 14.94 -8.84 15.99
CA ILE A 120 15.07 -7.44 15.55
C ILE A 120 16.39 -7.17 14.79
N PRO A 121 17.58 -7.56 15.29
CA PRO A 121 18.84 -7.31 14.58
C PRO A 121 18.91 -7.99 13.20
N GLU A 122 18.36 -9.21 13.09
CA GLU A 122 18.33 -10.01 11.86
C GLU A 122 17.30 -9.47 10.85
N GLY A 123 16.13 -9.05 11.34
CA GLY A 123 15.02 -8.56 10.52
C GLY A 123 15.36 -7.27 9.76
N LYS A 124 14.61 -7.03 8.69
CA LYS A 124 14.72 -5.85 7.81
C LYS A 124 13.42 -5.06 7.82
N ALA A 125 13.51 -3.74 7.74
CA ALA A 125 12.32 -2.91 7.61
C ALA A 125 11.70 -3.19 6.23
N VAL A 126 10.43 -3.60 6.22
CA VAL A 126 9.67 -3.80 4.99
C VAL A 126 8.93 -2.51 4.70
N ILE A 127 9.31 -1.84 3.61
CA ILE A 127 8.74 -0.56 3.19
C ILE A 127 8.11 -0.77 1.83
N SER A 128 6.84 -0.39 1.70
CA SER A 128 6.13 -0.53 0.43
C SER A 128 5.67 0.82 -0.11
N GLN A 129 5.68 0.98 -1.43
CA GLN A 129 5.21 2.20 -2.08
C GLN A 129 4.45 1.84 -3.36
N SER A 130 3.34 2.50 -3.62
CA SER A 130 2.54 2.38 -4.83
C SER A 130 2.52 3.65 -5.66
N MET A 131 2.37 3.49 -6.96
CA MET A 131 2.40 4.59 -7.92
C MET A 131 1.17 4.54 -8.83
N SER A 132 0.61 5.73 -9.09
CA SER A 132 -0.48 5.98 -10.04
C SER A 132 -1.64 5.01 -9.89
N LEU A 133 -2.20 4.99 -8.68
CA LEU A 133 -3.46 4.31 -8.41
C LEU A 133 -4.55 4.84 -9.33
N HIS A 134 -4.72 6.16 -9.35
CA HIS A 134 -5.45 6.85 -10.40
C HIS A 134 -4.56 7.01 -11.64
N ALA A 135 -5.03 6.51 -12.79
CA ALA A 135 -4.19 6.43 -13.99
C ALA A 135 -3.84 7.80 -14.58
N THR A 136 -4.66 8.82 -14.35
CA THR A 136 -4.40 10.18 -14.83
C THR A 136 -3.31 10.89 -14.03
N GLU A 137 -2.91 10.35 -12.88
CA GLU A 137 -1.85 10.85 -12.02
C GLU A 137 -0.53 10.17 -12.42
N ILE A 138 -0.04 10.50 -13.62
CA ILE A 138 1.01 9.73 -14.29
C ILE A 138 2.43 9.84 -13.67
N GLY A 139 2.74 10.96 -13.02
CA GLY A 139 4.08 11.29 -12.52
C GLY A 139 4.74 10.20 -11.66
N PRO A 140 4.05 9.66 -10.63
CA PRO A 140 4.56 8.56 -9.83
C PRO A 140 5.04 7.36 -10.64
N THR A 141 4.26 6.85 -11.61
CA THR A 141 4.70 5.72 -12.46
C THR A 141 5.92 6.09 -13.30
N GLN A 142 5.95 7.30 -13.86
CA GLN A 142 7.08 7.81 -14.64
C GLN A 142 8.36 8.00 -13.80
N MET A 143 8.27 8.08 -12.48
CA MET A 143 9.41 8.19 -11.56
C MET A 143 10.11 6.86 -11.30
N THR A 144 9.36 5.76 -11.34
CA THR A 144 9.86 4.45 -10.92
C THR A 144 11.12 3.96 -11.66
N PRO A 145 11.32 4.22 -12.97
CA PRO A 145 12.55 3.81 -13.65
C PRO A 145 13.80 4.50 -13.09
N GLU A 146 13.71 5.79 -12.74
CA GLU A 146 14.85 6.55 -12.20
C GLU A 146 15.16 6.16 -10.75
N LEU A 147 14.15 5.95 -9.91
CA LEU A 147 14.35 5.51 -8.54
C LEU A 147 15.01 4.12 -8.49
N ALA A 148 14.51 3.19 -9.31
CA ALA A 148 15.11 1.86 -9.42
C ALA A 148 16.55 1.96 -9.91
N TYR A 149 16.80 2.68 -11.01
CA TYR A 149 18.15 2.88 -11.52
C TYR A 149 19.10 3.43 -10.45
N ASP A 150 18.70 4.47 -9.71
CA ASP A 150 19.53 5.08 -8.67
C ASP A 150 19.85 4.08 -7.53
N LEU A 151 18.86 3.30 -7.07
CA LEU A 151 19.09 2.28 -6.03
C LEU A 151 20.02 1.14 -6.48
N LEU A 152 19.97 0.77 -7.76
CA LEU A 152 20.77 -0.33 -8.30
C LEU A 152 22.20 0.10 -8.66
N SER A 153 22.33 1.28 -9.27
CA SER A 153 23.60 1.79 -9.80
C SER A 153 24.47 2.47 -8.74
N ARG A 154 23.89 3.10 -7.71
CA ARG A 154 24.68 3.81 -6.69
C ARG A 154 25.31 2.87 -5.68
N ASN A 155 26.46 3.29 -5.14
CA ASN A 155 27.25 2.56 -4.15
C ASN A 155 27.76 3.48 -3.02
N ASP A 156 27.11 4.62 -2.80
CA ASP A 156 27.42 5.49 -1.65
C ASP A 156 26.92 4.88 -0.33
N GLU A 157 27.34 5.47 0.80
CA GLU A 157 27.01 4.97 2.14
C GLU A 157 25.49 4.94 2.40
N GLU A 158 24.75 5.94 1.93
CA GLU A 158 23.30 6.01 2.12
C GLU A 158 22.60 4.90 1.34
N THR A 159 22.97 4.71 0.08
CA THR A 159 22.41 3.64 -0.76
C THR A 159 22.70 2.26 -0.18
N ARG A 160 23.94 1.99 0.26
CA ARG A 160 24.28 0.71 0.90
C ARG A 160 23.49 0.50 2.18
N ARG A 161 23.40 1.51 3.04
CA ARG A 161 22.60 1.44 4.28
C ARG A 161 21.14 1.11 3.98
N ILE A 162 20.55 1.74 2.96
CA ILE A 162 19.18 1.42 2.52
C ILE A 162 19.07 -0.05 2.11
N LEU A 163 19.89 -0.49 1.17
CA LEU A 163 19.84 -1.86 0.65
C LEU A 163 20.08 -2.92 1.74
N ASP A 164 20.95 -2.64 2.71
CA ASP A 164 21.30 -3.58 3.77
C ASP A 164 20.21 -3.71 4.85
N ASN A 165 19.39 -2.67 5.05
CA ASN A 165 18.44 -2.59 6.17
C ASN A 165 16.97 -2.61 5.76
N VAL A 166 16.67 -2.39 4.47
CA VAL A 166 15.31 -2.28 3.95
C VAL A 166 15.05 -3.32 2.86
N LEU A 167 13.89 -3.96 2.93
CA LEU A 167 13.27 -4.62 1.79
C LEU A 167 12.25 -3.66 1.17
N TYR A 168 12.57 -3.08 0.02
CA TYR A 168 11.70 -2.11 -0.64
C TYR A 168 10.75 -2.82 -1.63
N PHE A 169 9.45 -2.76 -1.37
CA PHE A 169 8.38 -3.33 -2.20
C PHE A 169 7.68 -2.23 -2.99
N MET A 170 8.05 -2.07 -4.26
CA MET A 170 7.48 -1.08 -5.17
C MET A 170 6.39 -1.71 -6.05
N PHE A 171 5.21 -1.10 -6.09
CA PHE A 171 4.17 -1.36 -7.10
C PHE A 171 4.26 -0.27 -8.18
N PRO A 172 4.99 -0.50 -9.29
CA PRO A 172 5.40 0.61 -10.15
C PRO A 172 4.24 1.27 -10.90
N CYS A 173 3.13 0.56 -11.06
CA CYS A 173 1.86 1.07 -11.55
C CYS A 173 0.72 0.22 -10.95
N PHE A 174 -0.17 0.85 -10.20
CA PHE A 174 -1.30 0.16 -9.57
C PHE A 174 -2.52 0.04 -10.52
N ASN A 175 -2.56 0.83 -11.59
CA ASN A 175 -3.55 0.70 -12.66
C ASN A 175 -2.89 0.58 -14.06
N PRO A 176 -2.31 -0.59 -14.39
CA PRO A 176 -1.70 -0.86 -15.70
C PRO A 176 -2.58 -0.52 -16.90
N ASP A 177 -3.87 -0.85 -16.81
CA ASP A 177 -4.82 -0.69 -17.92
C ASP A 177 -5.08 0.79 -18.19
N GLY A 178 -5.34 1.55 -17.13
CA GLY A 178 -5.57 2.98 -17.22
C GLY A 178 -4.33 3.74 -17.68
N GLU A 179 -3.14 3.38 -17.22
CA GLU A 179 -1.89 4.02 -17.65
C GLU A 179 -1.74 3.94 -19.17
N ILE A 180 -1.95 2.74 -19.73
CA ILE A 180 -1.91 2.51 -21.18
C ILE A 180 -2.90 3.41 -21.90
N MET A 181 -4.14 3.48 -21.40
CA MET A 181 -5.20 4.30 -21.98
C MET A 181 -4.84 5.79 -21.97
N VAL A 182 -4.31 6.29 -20.85
CA VAL A 182 -3.89 7.68 -20.69
C VAL A 182 -2.72 8.02 -21.61
N THR A 183 -1.69 7.16 -21.64
CA THR A 183 -0.50 7.38 -22.47
C THR A 183 -0.84 7.36 -23.96
N ASP A 184 -1.71 6.46 -24.40
CA ASP A 184 -2.15 6.41 -25.80
C ASP A 184 -3.00 7.61 -26.20
N TRP A 185 -3.91 8.01 -25.32
CA TRP A 185 -4.71 9.22 -25.53
C TRP A 185 -3.82 10.45 -25.65
N TYR A 186 -2.87 10.63 -24.74
CA TYR A 186 -1.97 11.76 -24.79
C TYR A 186 -1.14 11.77 -26.07
N ARG A 187 -0.54 10.64 -26.46
CA ARG A 187 0.24 10.50 -27.70
C ARG A 187 -0.56 10.84 -28.96
N LYS A 188 -1.87 10.59 -28.95
CA LYS A 188 -2.75 10.92 -30.07
C LYS A 188 -2.95 12.44 -30.24
N TYR A 189 -2.97 13.19 -29.15
CA TYR A 189 -3.37 14.61 -29.15
C TYR A 189 -2.26 15.60 -28.80
N VAL A 190 -1.09 15.13 -28.37
CA VAL A 190 0.08 15.99 -28.15
C VAL A 190 0.42 16.77 -29.42
N GLY A 191 0.64 18.09 -29.29
CA GLY A 191 0.84 19.00 -30.40
C GLY A 191 -0.44 19.49 -31.11
N THR A 192 -1.63 19.10 -30.63
CA THR A 192 -2.93 19.55 -31.16
C THR A 192 -3.66 20.47 -30.17
N GLU A 193 -4.81 21.03 -30.55
CA GLU A 193 -5.66 21.83 -29.65
C GLU A 193 -6.22 21.05 -28.45
N TYR A 194 -6.19 19.71 -28.51
CA TYR A 194 -6.66 18.82 -27.45
C TYR A 194 -5.51 18.29 -26.55
N GLU A 195 -4.30 18.86 -26.68
CA GLU A 195 -3.15 18.46 -25.87
C GLU A 195 -3.45 18.57 -24.37
N GLY A 196 -3.24 17.47 -23.64
CA GLY A 196 -3.46 17.41 -22.20
C GLY A 196 -4.93 17.41 -21.76
N ALA A 197 -5.88 17.28 -22.70
CA ALA A 197 -7.29 17.11 -22.37
C ALA A 197 -7.54 15.76 -21.67
N GLY A 198 -8.48 15.75 -20.72
CA GLY A 198 -8.89 14.54 -20.01
C GLY A 198 -9.46 13.48 -20.95
N LEU A 199 -9.29 12.21 -20.56
CA LEU A 199 -9.93 11.08 -21.23
C LEU A 199 -11.45 11.23 -21.20
N PRO A 200 -12.17 11.04 -22.33
CA PRO A 200 -13.62 11.12 -22.36
C PRO A 200 -14.31 9.83 -21.88
N TRP A 201 -13.55 8.83 -21.44
CA TRP A 201 -14.04 7.58 -20.84
C TRP A 201 -13.26 7.26 -19.56
N LEU A 202 -13.83 6.35 -18.76
CA LEU A 202 -13.23 5.92 -17.50
C LEU A 202 -12.06 4.97 -17.74
N TYR A 203 -11.02 5.07 -16.90
CA TYR A 203 -9.74 4.38 -17.07
C TYR A 203 -9.59 3.11 -16.20
N HIS A 204 -10.69 2.62 -15.64
CA HIS A 204 -10.79 1.30 -15.02
C HIS A 204 -12.14 0.65 -15.34
N LYS A 205 -12.13 -0.62 -15.76
CA LYS A 205 -13.32 -1.30 -16.30
C LYS A 205 -14.49 -1.41 -15.31
N TYR A 206 -14.21 -1.66 -14.03
CA TYR A 206 -15.23 -1.88 -12.99
C TYR A 206 -15.30 -0.78 -11.93
N ALA A 207 -14.21 -0.06 -11.71
CA ALA A 207 -14.12 1.00 -10.70
C ALA A 207 -14.28 2.39 -11.31
N GLY A 208 -14.30 2.48 -12.64
CA GLY A 208 -14.40 3.74 -13.33
C GLY A 208 -13.12 4.56 -13.17
N HIS A 209 -13.20 5.65 -12.42
CA HIS A 209 -12.06 6.50 -12.08
C HIS A 209 -11.37 6.01 -10.80
N ASP A 210 -12.13 5.59 -9.80
CA ASP A 210 -11.63 5.53 -8.42
C ASP A 210 -11.46 4.08 -7.93
N ASN A 211 -10.25 3.56 -8.14
CA ASN A 211 -9.81 2.30 -7.55
C ASN A 211 -9.23 2.47 -6.13
N ASN A 212 -9.14 3.70 -5.61
CA ASN A 212 -8.79 3.98 -4.20
C ASN A 212 -10.00 3.83 -3.25
N ARG A 213 -11.12 3.26 -3.71
CA ARG A 213 -12.26 2.84 -2.87
C ARG A 213 -12.41 1.33 -2.72
N ASP A 214 -11.40 0.56 -3.14
CA ASP A 214 -11.48 -0.91 -3.13
C ASP A 214 -10.46 -1.56 -2.19
N GLY A 215 -9.86 -0.81 -1.26
CA GLY A 215 -8.88 -1.31 -0.30
C GLY A 215 -9.49 -2.22 0.80
N ASP A 216 -10.79 -2.07 1.09
CA ASP A 216 -11.54 -2.87 2.06
C ASP A 216 -12.34 -4.00 1.40
N TYR A 217 -13.01 -3.76 0.27
CA TYR A 217 -13.82 -4.78 -0.40
C TYR A 217 -13.02 -5.71 -1.32
N LEU A 218 -11.89 -5.25 -1.86
CA LEU A 218 -10.98 -6.03 -2.70
C LEU A 218 -11.71 -6.74 -3.86
N ASN A 219 -12.58 -6.03 -4.57
CA ASN A 219 -13.29 -6.57 -5.72
C ASN A 219 -12.38 -6.72 -6.93
N LEU A 220 -11.45 -5.78 -7.13
CA LEU A 220 -10.54 -5.75 -8.28
C LEU A 220 -9.43 -6.80 -8.16
N VAL A 221 -8.90 -7.28 -9.28
CA VAL A 221 -7.84 -8.29 -9.27
C VAL A 221 -6.50 -7.69 -8.81
N GLU A 222 -6.24 -6.45 -9.23
CA GLU A 222 -5.12 -5.61 -8.83
C GLU A 222 -5.13 -5.38 -7.32
N SER A 223 -6.30 -5.04 -6.77
CA SER A 223 -6.51 -4.91 -5.32
C SER A 223 -6.16 -6.21 -4.59
N LYS A 224 -6.55 -7.38 -5.11
CA LYS A 224 -6.21 -8.66 -4.47
C LYS A 224 -4.71 -8.94 -4.47
N TYR A 225 -3.99 -8.55 -5.53
CA TYR A 225 -2.53 -8.66 -5.58
C TYR A 225 -1.87 -7.78 -4.52
N ALA A 226 -2.27 -6.52 -4.42
CA ALA A 226 -1.73 -5.61 -3.42
C ALA A 226 -2.07 -6.05 -1.99
N ALA A 227 -3.32 -6.43 -1.71
CA ALA A 227 -3.73 -6.93 -0.40
C ALA A 227 -2.97 -8.19 0.02
N LYS A 228 -2.68 -9.11 -0.91
CA LYS A 228 -1.85 -10.28 -0.63
C LYS A 228 -0.49 -9.88 -0.05
N ILE A 229 0.16 -8.88 -0.63
CA ILE A 229 1.47 -8.40 -0.16
C ILE A 229 1.33 -7.59 1.13
N LEU A 230 0.47 -6.58 1.13
CA LEU A 230 0.36 -5.59 2.21
C LEU A 230 -0.28 -6.15 3.47
N TYR A 231 -1.25 -7.06 3.36
CA TYR A 231 -2.05 -7.47 4.51
C TYR A 231 -1.70 -8.86 5.05
N ARG A 232 -1.03 -9.68 4.24
CA ARG A 232 -0.80 -11.10 4.55
C ARG A 232 0.67 -11.51 4.45
N ASP A 233 1.29 -11.38 3.28
CA ASP A 233 2.57 -12.02 3.02
C ASP A 233 3.75 -11.30 3.70
N TRP A 234 3.73 -9.97 3.79
CA TRP A 234 4.91 -9.18 4.21
C TRP A 234 4.62 -8.02 5.16
N VAL A 235 3.35 -7.79 5.55
CA VAL A 235 2.83 -6.69 6.38
C VAL A 235 3.88 -5.59 6.64
N PRO A 236 3.98 -4.57 5.76
CA PRO A 236 5.07 -3.60 5.82
C PRO A 236 4.97 -2.72 7.07
N GLN A 237 6.10 -2.18 7.51
CA GLN A 237 6.08 -1.21 8.61
C GLN A 237 5.62 0.17 8.17
N ALA A 238 5.87 0.55 6.91
CA ALA A 238 5.36 1.77 6.30
C ALA A 238 4.90 1.52 4.86
N TYR A 239 3.86 2.23 4.46
CA TYR A 239 3.31 2.23 3.12
C TYR A 239 3.04 3.66 2.66
N ILE A 240 3.51 4.05 1.48
CA ILE A 240 3.14 5.33 0.87
C ILE A 240 2.44 5.11 -0.47
N ASP A 241 1.35 5.83 -0.67
CA ASP A 241 0.66 5.86 -1.95
C ASP A 241 0.91 7.21 -2.63
N HIS A 242 1.56 7.19 -3.80
CA HIS A 242 1.92 8.41 -4.51
C HIS A 242 0.83 8.81 -5.51
N HIS A 243 0.19 9.95 -5.23
CA HIS A 243 -0.92 10.54 -5.96
C HIS A 243 -0.57 11.93 -6.54
N GLN A 244 -1.53 12.51 -7.26
CA GLN A 244 -1.53 13.92 -7.64
C GLN A 244 -2.85 14.62 -7.32
N MET A 245 -2.76 15.91 -7.06
CA MET A 245 -3.88 16.79 -6.73
C MET A 245 -4.03 17.96 -7.71
N GLY A 246 -4.93 18.89 -7.41
CA GLY A 246 -5.14 20.10 -8.21
C GLY A 246 -3.86 20.92 -8.42
N SER A 247 -3.82 21.67 -9.52
CA SER A 247 -2.61 22.38 -9.95
C SER A 247 -2.30 23.67 -9.21
N ASN A 248 -3.27 24.27 -8.51
CA ASN A 248 -3.19 25.65 -8.00
C ASN A 248 -2.79 25.75 -6.52
N GLY A 249 -2.62 24.64 -5.81
CA GLY A 249 -2.31 24.64 -4.37
C GLY A 249 -0.81 24.52 -4.05
N ALA A 250 -0.49 23.85 -2.95
CA ALA A 250 0.88 23.43 -2.65
C ALA A 250 1.45 22.58 -3.81
N ARG A 251 2.77 22.52 -3.98
CA ARG A 251 3.40 21.69 -5.01
C ARG A 251 3.45 20.21 -4.63
N LEU A 252 3.61 19.92 -3.35
CA LEU A 252 3.56 18.56 -2.83
C LEU A 252 3.00 18.54 -1.40
N TYR A 253 1.97 17.73 -1.18
CA TYR A 253 1.60 17.30 0.17
C TYR A 253 2.42 16.08 0.58
N VAL A 254 2.89 16.08 1.82
CA VAL A 254 3.56 14.95 2.49
C VAL A 254 2.94 14.72 3.87
N PRO A 255 3.08 13.52 4.48
CA PRO A 255 2.51 13.22 5.80
C PRO A 255 2.97 14.21 6.88
N PRO A 256 2.24 14.35 8.01
CA PRO A 256 1.09 13.54 8.44
C PRO A 256 -0.27 14.08 7.97
N TYR A 257 -1.32 13.28 8.19
CA TYR A 257 -2.71 13.71 8.05
C TYR A 257 -3.12 14.73 9.10
N CYS A 258 -4.05 15.61 8.74
CA CYS A 258 -4.70 16.54 9.67
C CYS A 258 -5.82 15.87 10.48
N ASP A 259 -6.41 16.64 11.40
CA ASP A 259 -7.62 16.22 12.11
C ASP A 259 -8.89 16.25 11.24
N PRO A 260 -9.91 15.44 11.57
CA PRO A 260 -9.91 14.42 12.63
C PRO A 260 -9.22 13.12 12.20
N ILE A 261 -8.70 12.37 13.18
CA ILE A 261 -8.21 10.99 12.97
C ILE A 261 -9.28 9.93 13.31
N ARG A 262 -9.27 8.80 12.60
CA ARG A 262 -10.19 7.68 12.85
C ARG A 262 -9.75 6.83 14.07
N PRO A 263 -10.68 6.36 14.93
CA PRO A 263 -10.36 5.62 16.14
C PRO A 263 -9.85 4.20 15.86
N TYR A 264 -9.26 3.59 16.89
CA TYR A 264 -8.83 2.19 16.95
C TYR A 264 -7.52 1.82 16.24
N ALA A 265 -6.86 2.74 15.56
CA ALA A 265 -5.42 2.58 15.28
C ALA A 265 -4.62 2.59 16.60
N ASP A 266 -3.42 2.02 16.60
CA ASP A 266 -2.48 2.24 17.71
C ASP A 266 -1.92 3.67 17.62
N PRO A 267 -1.82 4.42 18.73
CA PRO A 267 -1.31 5.79 18.71
C PRO A 267 0.11 5.96 18.14
N LEU A 268 0.94 4.92 18.15
CA LEU A 268 2.26 4.97 17.51
C LEU A 268 2.16 5.23 16.00
N ILE A 269 1.09 4.77 15.34
CA ILE A 269 0.90 5.00 13.91
C ILE A 269 0.93 6.50 13.59
N TRP A 270 0.14 7.29 14.30
CA TRP A 270 0.05 8.73 14.04
C TRP A 270 1.37 9.44 14.31
N ARG A 271 2.16 8.97 15.29
CA ARG A 271 3.50 9.51 15.57
C ARG A 271 4.52 9.09 14.53
N GLU A 272 4.43 7.88 13.99
CA GLU A 272 5.24 7.42 12.86
C GLU A 272 4.96 8.23 11.61
N LEU A 273 3.69 8.52 11.30
CA LEU A 273 3.31 9.39 10.17
C LEU A 273 3.98 10.77 10.28
N SER A 274 3.93 11.42 11.45
CA SER A 274 4.62 12.69 11.66
C SER A 274 6.13 12.57 11.52
N TRP A 275 6.72 11.48 12.03
CA TRP A 275 8.16 11.25 12.00
C TRP A 275 8.70 11.01 10.58
N TYR A 276 8.04 10.15 9.81
CA TYR A 276 8.36 9.93 8.39
C TYR A 276 8.13 11.19 7.57
N GLY A 277 6.98 11.84 7.76
CA GLY A 277 6.58 13.05 7.04
C GLY A 277 7.54 14.22 7.25
N ALA A 278 7.98 14.44 8.49
CA ALA A 278 8.97 15.48 8.80
C ALA A 278 10.31 15.24 8.09
N HIS A 279 10.77 13.98 8.04
CA HIS A 279 12.01 13.65 7.31
C HIS A 279 11.86 13.84 5.80
N ILE A 280 10.71 13.45 5.24
CA ILE A 280 10.42 13.67 3.82
C ILE A 280 10.45 15.18 3.49
N ALA A 281 9.73 16.00 4.26
CA ALA A 281 9.71 17.46 4.08
C ALA A 281 11.12 18.07 4.21
N TYR A 282 11.87 17.64 5.22
CA TYR A 282 13.25 18.07 5.43
C TYR A 282 14.15 17.76 4.23
N ARG A 283 14.07 16.54 3.67
CA ARG A 283 14.86 16.14 2.50
C ARG A 283 14.47 16.90 1.23
N LEU A 284 13.20 17.29 1.09
CA LEU A 284 12.75 18.12 -0.03
C LEU A 284 13.34 19.54 0.05
N GLU A 285 13.32 20.17 1.23
CA GLU A 285 13.95 21.47 1.44
C GLU A 285 15.48 21.43 1.24
N GLU A 286 16.17 20.38 1.72
CA GLU A 286 17.61 20.19 1.44
C GLU A 286 17.93 20.12 -0.06
N ASN A 287 16.95 19.72 -0.88
CA ASN A 287 17.04 19.66 -2.34
C ASN A 287 16.42 20.90 -3.02
N ASN A 288 16.24 21.99 -2.28
CA ASN A 288 15.69 23.27 -2.74
C ASN A 288 14.30 23.13 -3.39
N LYS A 289 13.48 22.18 -2.92
CA LYS A 289 12.10 22.03 -3.37
C LYS A 289 11.21 22.88 -2.47
N THR A 290 10.35 23.68 -3.10
CA THR A 290 9.45 24.63 -2.41
C THR A 290 7.99 24.24 -2.66
N GLY A 291 7.08 24.86 -1.92
CA GLY A 291 5.65 24.55 -1.96
C GLY A 291 5.33 23.20 -1.32
N ILE A 292 6.07 22.79 -0.29
CA ILE A 292 5.85 21.52 0.41
C ILE A 292 4.95 21.74 1.62
N ILE A 293 3.82 21.03 1.67
CA ILE A 293 2.85 21.13 2.76
C ILE A 293 2.74 19.79 3.52
N ASN A 294 2.54 19.85 4.83
CA ASN A 294 2.18 18.70 5.66
C ASN A 294 1.06 19.09 6.65
N ASP A 295 0.53 18.14 7.43
CA ASP A 295 -0.48 18.40 8.48
C ASP A 295 -1.59 19.37 8.02
N ALA A 296 -2.17 19.07 6.86
CA ALA A 296 -3.18 19.88 6.18
C ALA A 296 -3.88 19.06 5.10
N MET A 297 -4.96 19.62 4.54
CA MET A 297 -5.72 19.13 3.37
C MET A 297 -6.46 17.80 3.59
N PHE A 298 -5.76 16.76 4.05
CA PHE A 298 -6.22 15.38 4.13
C PHE A 298 -6.34 14.94 5.60
N PRO A 299 -7.57 14.71 6.09
CA PRO A 299 -7.76 14.26 7.46
C PRO A 299 -7.37 12.79 7.64
N GLY A 300 -7.00 12.40 8.86
CA GLY A 300 -6.76 11.01 9.23
C GLY A 300 -8.02 10.14 9.24
N TRP A 301 -9.18 10.75 9.00
CA TRP A 301 -10.47 10.11 8.77
C TRP A 301 -10.91 10.28 7.31
N GLY A 302 -10.43 9.39 6.44
CA GLY A 302 -10.89 9.25 5.06
C GLY A 302 -11.70 7.97 4.81
N HIS A 303 -11.95 7.71 3.52
CA HIS A 303 -12.40 6.41 3.03
C HIS A 303 -11.31 5.34 3.24
N PHE A 304 -11.65 4.05 3.21
CA PHE A 304 -10.68 2.94 3.30
C PHE A 304 -10.03 2.60 1.96
N GLY A 305 -9.36 3.61 1.43
CA GLY A 305 -8.34 3.47 0.38
C GLY A 305 -7.05 2.92 0.97
N TRP A 306 -6.08 2.60 0.11
CA TRP A 306 -4.91 1.82 0.50
C TRP A 306 -4.10 2.46 1.63
N HIS A 307 -3.84 3.75 1.56
CA HIS A 307 -3.10 4.47 2.60
C HIS A 307 -3.92 4.73 3.88
N TRP A 308 -5.25 4.86 3.79
CA TRP A 308 -6.11 5.08 4.97
C TRP A 308 -6.51 3.80 5.72
N ILE A 309 -6.56 2.66 5.05
CA ILE A 309 -6.89 1.37 5.69
C ILE A 309 -5.66 0.72 6.38
N THR A 310 -4.45 1.01 5.90
CA THR A 310 -3.19 0.44 6.39
C THR A 310 -2.86 0.81 7.86
N PRO A 311 -3.18 2.02 8.39
CA PRO A 311 -3.13 2.32 9.84
C PRO A 311 -3.80 1.28 10.73
N PHE A 312 -4.91 0.70 10.27
CA PHE A 312 -5.69 -0.30 11.00
C PHE A 312 -5.16 -1.72 10.84
N HIS A 313 -4.22 -1.91 9.91
CA HIS A 313 -3.38 -3.11 9.77
C HIS A 313 -2.06 -2.99 10.57
N ASN A 314 -1.87 -1.93 11.37
CA ASN A 314 -0.63 -1.55 12.07
C ASN A 314 0.53 -1.12 11.17
N ILE A 315 0.22 -0.69 9.95
CA ILE A 315 1.16 -0.20 8.95
C ILE A 315 1.10 1.34 8.98
N ALA A 316 2.25 2.02 9.01
CA ALA A 316 2.28 3.49 8.87
C ALA A 316 1.89 3.86 7.43
N GLY A 317 0.57 3.99 7.20
CA GLY A 317 -0.03 4.31 5.91
C GLY A 317 -0.03 5.81 5.63
N MET A 318 0.52 6.19 4.49
CA MET A 318 0.81 7.55 4.10
C MET A 318 0.43 7.77 2.64
N LEU A 319 0.27 9.03 2.25
CA LEU A 319 0.17 9.42 0.85
C LEU A 319 1.06 10.63 0.58
N THR A 320 1.41 10.85 -0.68
CA THR A 320 1.88 12.16 -1.17
C THR A 320 0.98 12.62 -2.30
N GLU A 321 0.73 13.92 -2.41
CA GLU A 321 -0.05 14.49 -3.52
C GLU A 321 0.78 15.55 -4.22
N SER A 322 1.24 15.29 -5.45
CA SER A 322 1.91 16.32 -6.24
C SER A 322 0.89 17.18 -6.98
N ALA A 323 1.11 18.50 -7.08
CA ALA A 323 0.29 19.34 -7.95
C ALA A 323 0.33 18.80 -9.38
N SER A 324 -0.83 18.63 -10.02
CA SER A 324 -0.89 18.08 -11.36
C SER A 324 -0.40 19.08 -12.42
N THR A 325 0.13 18.55 -13.52
CA THR A 325 0.19 19.27 -14.80
C THR A 325 -0.96 18.80 -15.71
N ARG A 326 -0.98 19.21 -16.99
CA ARG A 326 -1.92 18.64 -17.98
C ARG A 326 -1.34 17.35 -18.55
N LEU A 327 -1.40 16.28 -17.74
CA LEU A 327 -0.72 15.01 -17.99
C LEU A 327 0.81 15.18 -18.10
N ALA A 328 1.38 15.17 -19.31
CA ALA A 328 2.81 15.44 -19.51
C ALA A 328 3.09 16.82 -20.14
N SER A 329 2.04 17.62 -20.35
CA SER A 329 2.18 18.98 -20.87
C SER A 329 2.42 19.96 -19.72
N PRO A 330 3.53 20.74 -19.78
CA PRO A 330 3.78 21.80 -18.81
C PRO A 330 2.63 22.80 -18.73
N ILE A 331 2.46 23.36 -17.54
CA ILE A 331 1.54 24.47 -17.30
C ILE A 331 2.30 25.65 -16.72
N PHE A 332 1.91 26.86 -17.12
CA PHE A 332 2.35 28.07 -16.45
C PHE A 332 1.27 28.50 -15.46
N ILE A 333 1.69 28.79 -14.23
CA ILE A 333 0.80 29.24 -13.14
C ILE A 333 1.31 30.61 -12.70
N HIS A 334 0.47 31.63 -12.85
CA HIS A 334 0.76 32.95 -12.32
C HIS A 334 0.64 32.95 -10.78
N PRO A 335 1.46 33.73 -10.03
CA PRO A 335 1.36 33.81 -8.57
C PRO A 335 -0.08 34.02 -8.06
N ASP A 336 -0.85 34.90 -8.70
CA ASP A 336 -2.26 35.19 -8.35
C ASP A 336 -3.24 34.02 -8.53
N GLN A 337 -2.81 32.92 -9.16
CA GLN A 337 -3.61 31.69 -9.30
C GLN A 337 -3.35 30.69 -8.18
N LEU A 338 -2.40 30.98 -7.29
CA LEU A 338 -2.06 30.09 -6.17
C LEU A 338 -3.01 30.34 -5.00
N GLU A 339 -3.59 29.25 -4.51
CA GLU A 339 -4.71 29.33 -3.57
C GLU A 339 -4.53 28.37 -2.38
N GLY A 340 -4.91 28.88 -1.20
CA GLY A 340 -5.14 28.09 0.02
C GLY A 340 -6.58 27.60 0.07
N GLY A 341 -7.24 27.79 1.21
CA GLY A 341 -8.66 27.49 1.39
C GLY A 341 -8.99 26.03 1.73
N SER A 342 -8.02 25.25 2.20
CA SER A 342 -8.25 23.86 2.62
C SER A 342 -7.98 23.67 4.12
N ARG A 343 -8.31 22.49 4.67
CA ARG A 343 -8.16 22.19 6.11
C ARG A 343 -6.72 22.47 6.56
N GLN A 344 -6.57 23.30 7.60
CA GLN A 344 -5.27 23.74 8.14
C GLN A 344 -4.34 24.40 7.10
N PHE A 345 -4.90 24.91 6.00
CA PHE A 345 -4.22 25.71 4.99
C PHE A 345 -5.16 26.81 4.47
N PRO A 346 -5.48 27.81 5.32
CA PRO A 346 -6.50 28.82 5.01
C PRO A 346 -6.05 29.77 3.89
N GLU A 347 -4.80 30.20 3.90
CA GLU A 347 -4.23 31.15 2.94
C GLU A 347 -2.99 30.55 2.28
N TYR A 348 -2.69 30.97 1.04
CA TYR A 348 -1.46 30.57 0.34
C TYR A 348 -0.25 31.38 0.82
N GLU A 349 0.11 31.24 2.09
CA GLU A 349 1.18 32.01 2.71
C GLU A 349 2.08 31.14 3.59
N ALA A 350 3.27 31.63 3.92
CA ALA A 350 4.21 30.90 4.75
C ALA A 350 3.63 30.65 6.15
N GLN A 351 3.54 29.38 6.54
CA GLN A 351 3.06 28.94 7.84
C GLN A 351 3.83 27.71 8.33
N SER A 352 3.64 27.30 9.59
CA SER A 352 4.49 26.26 10.21
C SER A 352 4.51 24.92 9.47
N ASN A 353 3.40 24.56 8.83
CA ASN A 353 3.25 23.35 8.03
C ASN A 353 3.41 23.59 6.51
N PHE A 354 3.75 24.82 6.10
CA PHE A 354 4.02 25.25 4.72
C PHE A 354 5.02 26.43 4.72
N PRO A 355 6.28 26.22 5.14
CA PRO A 355 7.19 27.32 5.47
C PRO A 355 7.77 28.06 4.26
N HIS A 356 7.76 27.42 3.09
CA HIS A 356 8.41 27.93 1.88
C HIS A 356 7.44 27.84 0.68
N PRO A 357 6.53 28.82 0.51
CA PRO A 357 5.62 28.85 -0.63
C PRO A 357 6.36 28.85 -1.98
N TRP A 358 5.76 28.21 -2.99
CA TRP A 358 6.26 28.28 -4.37
C TRP A 358 5.72 29.55 -5.03
N GLU A 359 6.56 30.32 -5.72
CA GLU A 359 6.20 31.67 -6.20
C GLU A 359 5.37 31.68 -7.49
N GLY A 360 5.06 30.52 -8.08
CA GLY A 360 4.50 30.44 -9.42
C GLY A 360 5.56 30.24 -10.49
N GLY A 361 5.11 30.04 -11.74
CA GLY A 361 5.96 29.80 -12.90
C GLY A 361 5.58 28.54 -13.67
N TRP A 362 6.56 28.00 -14.40
CA TRP A 362 6.40 26.73 -15.10
C TRP A 362 6.40 25.56 -14.12
N TRP A 363 5.38 24.73 -14.21
CA TRP A 363 5.28 23.45 -13.52
C TRP A 363 5.22 22.33 -14.55
N THR A 364 6.12 21.36 -14.41
CA THR A 364 6.34 20.31 -15.40
C THR A 364 6.16 18.92 -14.79
N LEU A 365 5.99 17.92 -15.65
CA LEU A 365 6.02 16.53 -15.21
C LEU A 365 7.37 16.18 -14.57
N ARG A 366 8.46 16.80 -15.02
CA ARG A 366 9.80 16.60 -14.46
C ARG A 366 9.87 16.98 -12.98
N ASP A 367 9.23 18.09 -12.61
CA ASP A 367 9.19 18.56 -11.22
C ASP A 367 8.48 17.54 -10.30
N ILE A 368 7.35 17.01 -10.76
CA ILE A 368 6.63 15.92 -10.08
C ILE A 368 7.55 14.71 -9.90
N VAL A 369 8.15 14.23 -10.98
CA VAL A 369 9.04 13.05 -10.95
C VAL A 369 10.21 13.25 -9.99
N GLU A 370 10.84 14.43 -9.97
CA GLU A 370 11.93 14.73 -9.03
C GLU A 370 11.48 14.78 -7.57
N GLN A 371 10.38 15.49 -7.26
CA GLN A 371 9.89 15.62 -5.90
C GLN A 371 9.41 14.26 -5.37
N THR A 372 8.64 13.49 -6.14
CA THR A 372 8.22 12.14 -5.75
C THR A 372 9.41 11.22 -5.53
N LYS A 373 10.47 11.30 -6.36
CA LYS A 373 11.70 10.50 -6.17
C LYS A 373 12.40 10.83 -4.85
N ILE A 374 12.51 12.12 -4.52
CA ILE A 374 13.11 12.57 -3.24
C ILE A 374 12.28 12.03 -2.06
N SER A 375 10.95 12.13 -2.12
CA SER A 375 10.07 11.63 -1.06
C SER A 375 10.17 10.11 -0.89
N ALA A 376 10.15 9.37 -2.01
CA ALA A 376 10.29 7.92 -2.02
C ALA A 376 11.62 7.48 -1.39
N TRP A 377 12.73 8.12 -1.78
CA TRP A 377 14.07 7.85 -1.24
C TRP A 377 14.18 8.22 0.23
N ALA A 378 13.63 9.37 0.65
CA ALA A 378 13.68 9.84 2.03
C ALA A 378 13.02 8.85 3.00
N LEU A 379 11.88 8.26 2.62
CA LEU A 379 11.23 7.22 3.41
C LEU A 379 12.12 5.98 3.60
N LEU A 380 12.80 5.54 2.53
CA LEU A 380 13.73 4.41 2.60
C LEU A 380 14.93 4.73 3.50
N ASP A 381 15.47 5.94 3.39
CA ASP A 381 16.62 6.39 4.18
C ASP A 381 16.34 6.38 5.68
N ILE A 382 15.26 7.01 6.13
CA ILE A 382 14.94 7.08 7.57
C ILE A 382 14.58 5.71 8.14
N ALA A 383 13.86 4.88 7.38
CA ALA A 383 13.58 3.50 7.79
C ALA A 383 14.88 2.70 7.95
N ALA A 384 15.84 2.86 7.04
CA ALA A 384 17.13 2.19 7.10
C ALA A 384 17.99 2.65 8.29
N ARG A 385 18.01 3.96 8.58
CA ARG A 385 18.74 4.55 9.73
C ARG A 385 18.23 4.05 11.08
N HIS A 386 16.94 3.69 11.14
CA HIS A 386 16.25 3.37 12.38
C HIS A 386 15.53 2.02 12.34
N LYS A 387 16.04 1.07 11.55
CA LYS A 387 15.46 -0.26 11.31
C LYS A 387 14.97 -0.94 12.59
N ASP A 388 15.79 -0.96 13.63
CA ASP A 388 15.46 -1.64 14.88
C ASP A 388 14.28 -0.98 15.59
N THR A 389 14.20 0.36 15.58
CA THR A 389 13.06 1.11 16.11
C THR A 389 11.80 0.81 15.31
N VAL A 390 11.90 0.80 13.98
CA VAL A 390 10.78 0.52 13.07
C VAL A 390 10.20 -0.87 13.32
N LEU A 391 11.06 -1.89 13.43
CA LEU A 391 10.64 -3.26 13.72
C LEU A 391 10.11 -3.43 15.15
N TRP A 392 10.72 -2.77 16.13
CA TRP A 392 10.24 -2.81 17.51
C TRP A 392 8.85 -2.17 17.66
N ASN A 393 8.62 -1.04 17.00
CA ASN A 393 7.31 -0.39 16.99
C ASN A 393 6.24 -1.27 16.32
N ALA A 394 6.59 -2.00 15.26
CA ALA A 394 5.67 -2.96 14.64
C ALA A 394 5.20 -4.03 15.64
N TYR A 395 6.13 -4.62 16.39
CA TYR A 395 5.84 -5.54 17.49
C TYR A 395 4.94 -4.90 18.55
N LEU A 396 5.27 -3.68 19.01
CA LEU A 396 4.49 -2.99 20.04
C LEU A 396 3.05 -2.75 19.59
N LYS A 397 2.84 -2.27 18.36
CA LYS A 397 1.51 -2.04 17.79
C LYS A 397 0.71 -3.35 17.73
N ALA A 398 1.31 -4.42 17.22
CA ALA A 398 0.65 -5.73 17.12
C ALA A 398 0.26 -6.31 18.49
N LYS A 399 1.18 -6.27 19.47
CA LYS A 399 0.94 -6.70 20.85
C LYS A 399 -0.17 -5.88 21.51
N ARG A 400 -0.09 -4.55 21.46
CA ARG A 400 -1.07 -3.64 22.08
C ARG A 400 -2.46 -3.81 21.47
N GLN A 401 -2.58 -3.93 20.15
CA GLN A 401 -3.88 -4.16 19.50
C GLN A 401 -4.50 -5.49 19.94
N THR A 402 -3.69 -6.54 20.03
CA THR A 402 -4.12 -7.85 20.54
C THR A 402 -4.61 -7.76 21.98
N GLU A 403 -3.85 -7.11 22.87
CA GLU A 403 -4.20 -6.92 24.27
C GLU A 403 -5.46 -6.05 24.44
N ARG A 404 -5.55 -4.94 23.69
CA ARG A 404 -6.73 -4.05 23.68
C ARG A 404 -7.98 -4.78 23.20
N GLY A 405 -7.86 -5.68 22.23
CA GLY A 405 -8.98 -6.46 21.75
C GLY A 405 -9.40 -7.57 22.70
N ALA A 406 -8.44 -8.24 23.35
CA ALA A 406 -8.72 -9.23 24.38
C ALA A 406 -9.43 -8.64 25.61
N ASN A 407 -9.02 -7.42 26.01
CA ASN A 407 -9.59 -6.71 27.16
C ASN A 407 -10.77 -5.80 26.80
N GLY A 408 -11.11 -5.69 25.51
CA GLY A 408 -12.11 -4.78 24.98
C GLY A 408 -13.53 -5.31 25.10
N SER A 409 -14.50 -4.41 24.93
CA SER A 409 -15.91 -4.75 24.79
C SER A 409 -16.49 -4.07 23.54
N PRO A 410 -17.01 -4.82 22.56
CA PRO A 410 -16.97 -6.28 22.44
C PRO A 410 -15.54 -6.82 22.39
N CYS A 411 -15.36 -8.10 22.71
CA CYS A 411 -14.12 -8.86 22.60
C CYS A 411 -14.12 -9.83 21.40
N ALA A 412 -15.29 -10.07 20.79
CA ALA A 412 -15.44 -10.84 19.56
C ALA A 412 -16.71 -10.44 18.80
N TYR A 413 -16.83 -10.91 17.57
CA TYR A 413 -18.05 -10.86 16.76
C TYR A 413 -18.41 -12.25 16.25
N VAL A 414 -19.69 -12.57 16.24
CA VAL A 414 -20.22 -13.79 15.63
C VAL A 414 -21.01 -13.44 14.38
N ILE A 415 -20.75 -14.16 13.29
CA ILE A 415 -21.55 -14.12 12.06
C ILE A 415 -22.36 -15.42 12.03
N PRO A 416 -23.67 -15.38 12.35
CA PRO A 416 -24.50 -16.59 12.36
C PRO A 416 -24.54 -17.27 10.99
N ARG A 417 -24.66 -18.61 10.98
CA ARG A 417 -25.01 -19.38 9.77
C ARG A 417 -26.40 -19.05 9.23
N ILE A 418 -27.32 -18.71 10.13
CA ILE A 418 -28.71 -18.34 9.82
C ILE A 418 -28.71 -16.87 9.40
N GLN A 419 -28.72 -16.65 8.10
CA GLN A 419 -28.72 -15.33 7.44
C GLN A 419 -29.85 -15.27 6.42
N HIS A 420 -30.27 -14.07 6.06
CA HIS A 420 -31.19 -13.88 4.93
C HIS A 420 -30.54 -14.32 3.60
N ASP A 421 -29.24 -14.04 3.43
CA ASP A 421 -28.37 -14.56 2.37
C ASP A 421 -27.02 -14.99 2.98
N TYR A 422 -26.85 -16.30 3.20
CA TYR A 422 -25.62 -16.84 3.77
C TYR A 422 -24.44 -16.81 2.78
N LEU A 423 -24.68 -16.87 1.47
CA LEU A 423 -23.60 -16.80 0.49
C LEU A 423 -22.99 -15.39 0.45
N THR A 424 -23.80 -14.36 0.66
CA THR A 424 -23.30 -12.99 0.87
C THR A 424 -22.48 -12.87 2.17
N ALA A 425 -22.90 -13.52 3.27
CA ALA A 425 -22.10 -13.58 4.50
C ALA A 425 -20.74 -14.29 4.29
N VAL A 426 -20.72 -15.39 3.53
CA VAL A 426 -19.47 -16.08 3.16
C VAL A 426 -18.60 -15.23 2.22
N LYS A 427 -19.19 -14.46 1.32
CA LYS A 427 -18.44 -13.47 0.50
C LYS A 427 -17.74 -12.45 1.40
N MET A 428 -18.45 -11.89 2.39
CA MET A 428 -17.87 -10.96 3.37
C MET A 428 -16.72 -11.61 4.16
N VAL A 429 -16.92 -12.82 4.69
CA VAL A 429 -15.88 -13.58 5.40
C VAL A 429 -14.64 -13.78 4.53
N ASN A 430 -14.81 -14.15 3.26
CA ASN A 430 -13.70 -14.31 2.34
C ASN A 430 -12.96 -12.99 2.06
N THR A 431 -13.67 -11.86 1.97
CA THR A 431 -13.04 -10.53 1.87
C THR A 431 -12.22 -10.22 3.12
N LEU A 432 -12.76 -10.43 4.32
CA LEU A 432 -12.04 -10.20 5.58
C LEU A 432 -10.79 -11.10 5.72
N LEU A 433 -10.86 -12.35 5.25
CA LEU A 433 -9.70 -13.25 5.18
C LEU A 433 -8.61 -12.71 4.24
N LEU A 434 -8.99 -12.09 3.11
CA LEU A 434 -8.04 -11.45 2.20
C LEU A 434 -7.36 -10.23 2.85
N SER A 435 -8.05 -9.52 3.75
CA SER A 435 -7.46 -8.45 4.60
C SER A 435 -6.59 -8.99 5.75
N GLY A 436 -6.37 -10.30 5.82
CA GLY A 436 -5.52 -10.92 6.84
C GLY A 436 -6.15 -11.01 8.22
N ILE A 437 -7.48 -10.93 8.33
CA ILE A 437 -8.20 -11.15 9.59
C ILE A 437 -8.29 -12.66 9.86
N GLU A 438 -7.89 -13.10 11.04
CA GLU A 438 -8.09 -14.48 11.48
C GLU A 438 -9.57 -14.70 11.84
N ILE A 439 -10.18 -15.71 11.21
CA ILE A 439 -11.58 -16.08 11.40
C ILE A 439 -11.67 -17.58 11.70
N LYS A 440 -12.55 -17.95 12.62
CA LYS A 440 -12.84 -19.34 12.97
C LYS A 440 -14.24 -19.75 12.52
N ALA A 441 -14.40 -20.98 12.04
CA ALA A 441 -15.70 -21.60 11.74
C ALA A 441 -16.08 -22.60 12.84
N ALA A 442 -17.30 -22.52 13.35
CA ALA A 442 -17.83 -23.46 14.31
C ALA A 442 -18.07 -24.83 13.67
N GLN A 443 -17.50 -25.88 14.27
CA GLN A 443 -17.65 -27.29 13.84
C GLN A 443 -18.85 -27.97 14.53
N SER A 444 -19.39 -27.37 15.58
CA SER A 444 -20.61 -27.80 16.25
C SER A 444 -21.35 -26.58 16.81
N PRO A 445 -22.64 -26.71 17.19
CA PRO A 445 -23.37 -25.61 17.81
C PRO A 445 -22.71 -25.14 19.12
N PHE A 446 -22.70 -23.83 19.36
CA PHE A 446 -22.20 -23.22 20.59
C PHE A 446 -23.17 -22.15 21.11
N THR A 447 -23.04 -21.80 22.39
CA THR A 447 -23.92 -20.84 23.06
C THR A 447 -23.10 -19.70 23.64
N VAL A 448 -23.51 -18.46 23.38
CA VAL A 448 -22.97 -17.27 24.04
C VAL A 448 -24.05 -16.21 24.17
N ASN A 449 -24.08 -15.46 25.28
CA ASN A 449 -25.15 -14.51 25.60
C ASN A 449 -26.58 -15.12 25.53
N GLY A 450 -26.72 -16.41 25.83
CA GLY A 450 -28.01 -17.12 25.75
C GLY A 450 -28.54 -17.38 24.32
N ILE A 451 -27.74 -17.11 23.29
CA ILE A 451 -28.05 -17.38 21.89
C ILE A 451 -27.29 -18.64 21.46
N ILE A 452 -28.00 -19.58 20.84
CA ILE A 452 -27.40 -20.77 20.23
C ILE A 452 -27.06 -20.46 18.77
N TYR A 453 -25.78 -20.58 18.43
CA TYR A 453 -25.27 -20.45 17.08
C TYR A 453 -25.00 -21.84 16.52
N PRO A 454 -25.58 -22.22 15.37
CA PRO A 454 -25.35 -23.55 14.79
C PRO A 454 -23.96 -23.68 14.16
N GLU A 455 -23.58 -24.91 13.83
CA GLU A 455 -22.43 -25.25 12.99
C GLU A 455 -22.39 -24.38 11.71
N GLY A 456 -21.19 -24.00 11.28
CA GLY A 456 -20.98 -23.11 10.13
C GLY A 456 -21.18 -21.63 10.42
N SER A 457 -21.44 -21.24 11.68
CA SER A 457 -21.32 -19.86 12.14
C SER A 457 -19.84 -19.47 12.28
N PHE A 458 -19.51 -18.20 12.06
CA PHE A 458 -18.14 -17.70 12.14
C PHE A 458 -17.90 -16.90 13.42
N LEU A 459 -16.71 -17.04 13.99
CA LEU A 459 -16.22 -16.27 15.13
C LEU A 459 -15.00 -15.45 14.72
N ILE A 460 -15.07 -14.14 14.95
CA ILE A 460 -13.96 -13.21 14.75
C ILE A 460 -13.58 -12.65 16.13
N SER A 461 -12.49 -13.16 16.71
CA SER A 461 -11.97 -12.62 17.98
C SER A 461 -11.26 -11.29 17.75
N LEU A 462 -11.40 -10.33 18.67
CA LEU A 462 -10.61 -9.11 18.65
C LEU A 462 -9.22 -9.28 19.29
N ALA A 463 -8.94 -10.43 19.93
CA ALA A 463 -7.62 -10.79 20.46
C ALA A 463 -6.63 -11.18 19.33
N GLN A 464 -6.42 -10.27 18.39
CA GLN A 464 -5.50 -10.38 17.27
C GLN A 464 -4.98 -8.98 16.84
N PRO A 465 -3.82 -8.89 16.14
CA PRO A 465 -3.24 -7.61 15.75
C PRO A 465 -4.16 -6.72 14.90
N LYS A 466 -5.10 -7.33 14.16
CA LYS A 466 -6.07 -6.65 13.29
C LYS A 466 -7.28 -6.07 14.03
N MET A 467 -7.28 -6.01 15.37
CA MET A 467 -8.38 -5.47 16.18
C MET A 467 -8.94 -4.14 15.65
N GLY A 468 -8.05 -3.17 15.37
CA GLY A 468 -8.45 -1.85 14.88
C GLY A 468 -9.20 -1.88 13.55
N LEU A 469 -8.80 -2.77 12.64
CA LEU A 469 -9.48 -2.98 11.37
C LEU A 469 -10.85 -3.61 11.57
N ILE A 470 -10.92 -4.69 12.34
CA ILE A 470 -12.19 -5.40 12.62
C ILE A 470 -13.19 -4.43 13.27
N ARG A 471 -12.74 -3.57 14.20
CA ARG A 471 -13.58 -2.54 14.82
C ARG A 471 -14.15 -1.53 13.83
N ASN A 472 -13.45 -1.22 12.74
CA ASN A 472 -13.92 -0.27 11.73
C ASN A 472 -14.73 -0.93 10.60
N LEU A 473 -14.48 -2.21 10.28
CA LEU A 473 -15.18 -2.93 9.21
C LEU A 473 -16.45 -3.64 9.70
N ILE A 474 -16.51 -4.03 10.97
CA ILE A 474 -17.60 -4.84 11.53
C ILE A 474 -18.29 -4.15 12.70
N GLY A 475 -17.51 -3.42 13.50
CA GLY A 475 -18.07 -2.59 14.56
C GLY A 475 -18.71 -1.32 14.02
N ARG A 476 -19.75 -0.83 14.70
CA ARG A 476 -20.24 0.52 14.45
C ARG A 476 -19.20 1.55 14.87
N THR A 477 -18.87 2.44 13.95
CA THR A 477 -18.03 3.62 14.20
C THR A 477 -18.83 4.89 13.95
N PHE A 478 -18.66 5.88 14.82
CA PHE A 478 -19.30 7.19 14.69
C PHE A 478 -18.27 8.21 14.27
N TYR A 479 -18.56 8.96 13.20
CA TYR A 479 -17.75 10.10 12.79
C TYR A 479 -17.61 11.07 13.97
N ALA A 480 -16.41 11.64 14.12
CA ALA A 480 -16.14 12.56 15.22
C ALA A 480 -17.12 13.75 15.17
N ASP A 481 -17.59 14.16 16.35
CA ASP A 481 -18.46 15.31 16.51
C ASP A 481 -17.82 16.26 17.54
N ASN A 482 -16.92 17.11 17.06
CA ASN A 482 -16.11 18.04 17.85
C ASN A 482 -15.72 19.29 17.03
N ASP A 483 -14.85 20.13 17.59
CA ASP A 483 -14.40 21.40 16.99
C ASP A 483 -13.68 21.21 15.64
N TRP A 484 -13.14 20.03 15.33
CA TRP A 484 -12.50 19.74 14.03
C TRP A 484 -13.50 19.34 12.93
N THR A 485 -14.74 19.08 13.33
CA THR A 485 -15.82 18.61 12.45
C THR A 485 -17.03 19.53 12.52
N ARG A 486 -16.88 20.75 13.07
CA ARG A 486 -17.90 21.78 13.12
C ARG A 486 -17.34 23.11 12.65
N ASP A 487 -18.18 23.89 11.98
CA ASP A 487 -17.92 25.30 11.67
C ASP A 487 -18.06 26.17 12.92
N ASP A 488 -17.62 27.43 12.84
CA ASP A 488 -17.69 28.42 13.92
C ASP A 488 -19.13 28.68 14.43
N ASP A 489 -20.14 28.50 13.57
CA ASP A 489 -21.56 28.61 13.93
C ASP A 489 -22.13 27.32 14.56
N GLY A 490 -21.29 26.29 14.69
CA GLY A 490 -21.64 24.97 15.21
C GLY A 490 -22.20 24.00 14.17
N SER A 491 -22.33 24.38 12.90
CA SER A 491 -22.83 23.48 11.83
C SER A 491 -21.84 22.33 11.58
N PRO A 492 -22.30 21.08 11.34
CA PRO A 492 -21.39 19.97 11.08
C PRO A 492 -20.72 20.11 9.71
N LEU A 493 -19.40 19.94 9.69
CA LEU A 493 -18.63 19.82 8.47
C LEU A 493 -18.83 18.44 7.85
N ARG A 494 -19.07 18.40 6.54
CA ARG A 494 -19.14 17.14 5.80
C ARG A 494 -17.82 16.35 5.99
N PRO A 495 -17.88 15.03 6.26
CA PRO A 495 -16.70 14.18 6.20
C PRO A 495 -15.98 14.34 4.86
N TYR A 496 -14.66 14.15 4.86
CA TYR A 496 -13.88 14.19 3.62
C TYR A 496 -14.46 13.25 2.55
N ASP A 497 -14.92 12.07 2.98
CA ASP A 497 -15.54 11.10 2.08
C ASP A 497 -16.66 10.29 2.75
N LEU A 498 -16.29 9.19 3.43
CA LEU A 498 -17.23 8.26 4.08
C LEU A 498 -17.20 8.40 5.60
N ALA A 499 -18.39 8.48 6.20
CA ALA A 499 -18.55 8.49 7.65
C ALA A 499 -18.27 7.11 8.28
N THR A 500 -18.49 6.01 7.56
CA THR A 500 -18.30 4.64 8.06
C THR A 500 -17.92 3.64 6.95
N HIS A 501 -17.28 2.53 7.34
CA HIS A 501 -16.96 1.36 6.51
C HIS A 501 -17.51 0.06 7.12
N THR A 502 -18.60 0.13 7.88
CA THR A 502 -19.26 -1.04 8.48
C THR A 502 -19.78 -1.98 7.38
N MET A 503 -18.93 -2.88 6.90
CA MET A 503 -19.13 -3.74 5.74
C MET A 503 -20.40 -4.59 5.88
N ASN A 504 -20.67 -5.12 7.07
CA ASN A 504 -21.84 -5.95 7.29
C ASN A 504 -23.17 -5.17 7.15
N GLU A 505 -23.20 -3.87 7.45
CA GLU A 505 -24.39 -3.04 7.23
C GLU A 505 -24.66 -2.82 5.74
N PHE A 506 -23.60 -2.55 4.95
CA PHE A 506 -23.70 -2.41 3.49
C PHE A 506 -24.06 -3.73 2.78
N MET A 507 -23.62 -4.87 3.31
CA MET A 507 -23.86 -6.19 2.74
C MET A 507 -25.13 -6.86 3.29
N GLY A 508 -25.85 -6.24 4.23
CA GLY A 508 -27.02 -6.82 4.89
C GLY A 508 -26.72 -8.04 5.78
N VAL A 509 -25.46 -8.24 6.17
CA VAL A 509 -25.04 -9.39 6.97
C VAL A 509 -25.26 -9.13 8.45
N ARG A 510 -25.98 -10.03 9.13
CA ARG A 510 -26.13 -9.96 10.58
C ARG A 510 -24.80 -10.32 11.24
N VAL A 511 -24.35 -9.47 12.15
CA VAL A 511 -23.20 -9.71 13.01
C VAL A 511 -23.56 -9.36 14.44
N ASP A 512 -23.27 -10.28 15.36
CA ASP A 512 -23.60 -10.15 16.77
C ASP A 512 -22.32 -9.81 17.57
N PRO A 513 -22.22 -8.65 18.25
CA PRO A 513 -21.10 -8.33 19.12
C PRO A 513 -21.15 -9.17 20.39
N ILE A 514 -20.00 -9.69 20.80
CA ILE A 514 -19.86 -10.53 21.99
C ILE A 514 -18.93 -9.86 23.00
N ASN A 515 -19.35 -9.79 24.26
CA ASN A 515 -18.64 -9.10 25.34
C ASN A 515 -17.93 -10.07 26.31
N GLU A 516 -18.11 -11.38 26.14
CA GLU A 516 -17.55 -12.44 26.98
C GLU A 516 -16.76 -13.46 26.14
N SER A 517 -15.93 -14.28 26.79
CA SER A 517 -15.18 -15.34 26.10
C SER A 517 -16.14 -16.33 25.43
N VAL A 518 -15.83 -16.73 24.20
CA VAL A 518 -16.59 -17.72 23.44
C VAL A 518 -15.85 -19.05 23.47
N ASP A 519 -16.44 -20.05 24.13
CA ASP A 519 -15.97 -21.43 24.12
C ASP A 519 -16.79 -22.25 23.11
N GLY A 520 -16.12 -23.14 22.38
CA GLY A 520 -16.75 -23.99 21.36
C GLY A 520 -15.74 -24.74 20.53
N ASP A 521 -16.21 -25.68 19.72
CA ASP A 521 -15.39 -26.39 18.75
C ASP A 521 -15.22 -25.53 17.48
N PHE A 522 -14.02 -25.00 17.28
CA PHE A 522 -13.72 -24.01 16.26
C PHE A 522 -12.49 -24.41 15.44
N GLN A 523 -12.60 -24.23 14.13
CA GLN A 523 -11.49 -24.40 13.19
C GLN A 523 -11.08 -23.05 12.60
N ILE A 524 -9.79 -22.72 12.62
CA ILE A 524 -9.26 -21.53 11.94
C ILE A 524 -9.37 -21.73 10.42
N ILE A 525 -9.93 -20.75 9.73
CA ILE A 525 -10.05 -20.74 8.28
C ILE A 525 -8.74 -20.23 7.68
N LYS A 526 -8.01 -21.10 6.98
CA LYS A 526 -6.72 -20.75 6.35
C LYS A 526 -6.83 -20.35 4.88
N GLU A 527 -7.90 -20.76 4.22
CA GLU A 527 -8.13 -20.59 2.80
C GLU A 527 -9.54 -20.05 2.54
N LYS A 528 -9.87 -19.79 1.28
CA LYS A 528 -11.22 -19.34 0.88
C LYS A 528 -12.26 -20.35 1.40
N TYR A 529 -13.20 -19.87 2.21
CA TYR A 529 -14.32 -20.67 2.68
C TYR A 529 -15.33 -20.86 1.54
N THR A 530 -15.63 -22.11 1.21
CA THR A 530 -16.57 -22.48 0.15
C THR A 530 -17.77 -23.20 0.72
N VAL A 531 -18.96 -22.77 0.33
CA VAL A 531 -20.18 -23.53 0.59
C VAL A 531 -20.37 -24.52 -0.54
N LYS A 532 -20.44 -25.81 -0.22
CA LYS A 532 -20.77 -26.84 -1.21
C LYS A 532 -22.26 -26.78 -1.51
N GLY A 533 -22.60 -26.60 -2.78
CA GLY A 533 -23.93 -26.89 -3.29
C GLY A 533 -24.02 -28.34 -3.75
N GLU A 534 -25.25 -28.82 -3.96
CA GLU A 534 -25.53 -30.12 -4.56
C GLU A 534 -26.23 -29.90 -5.89
N VAL A 535 -25.82 -30.65 -6.92
CA VAL A 535 -26.49 -30.70 -8.22
C VAL A 535 -26.77 -32.16 -8.50
N ASP A 536 -28.04 -32.50 -8.69
CA ASP A 536 -28.46 -33.82 -9.14
C ASP A 536 -28.29 -33.90 -10.67
N PRO A 537 -27.35 -34.72 -11.19
CA PRO A 537 -27.10 -34.81 -12.63
C PRO A 537 -28.27 -35.42 -13.40
N ASP A 538 -29.19 -36.14 -12.74
CA ASP A 538 -30.35 -36.77 -13.35
C ASP A 538 -31.59 -35.84 -13.33
N SER A 539 -31.48 -34.64 -12.74
CA SER A 539 -32.58 -33.67 -12.69
C SER A 539 -32.75 -32.94 -14.02
N GLU A 540 -33.98 -32.91 -14.53
CA GLU A 540 -34.36 -32.14 -15.73
C GLU A 540 -34.55 -30.64 -15.44
N MET A 541 -34.51 -30.21 -14.17
CA MET A 541 -34.78 -28.83 -13.75
C MET A 541 -33.79 -28.32 -12.70
N TYR A 542 -33.58 -26.99 -12.71
CA TYR A 542 -32.86 -26.27 -11.66
C TYR A 542 -33.85 -25.53 -10.75
N VAL A 543 -33.65 -25.64 -9.43
CA VAL A 543 -34.37 -24.83 -8.44
C VAL A 543 -33.38 -23.87 -7.80
N LEU A 544 -33.64 -22.56 -7.93
CA LEU A 544 -32.80 -21.50 -7.39
C LEU A 544 -33.62 -20.64 -6.43
N ASP A 545 -33.07 -20.36 -5.25
CA ASP A 545 -33.73 -19.50 -4.27
C ASP A 545 -33.57 -18.03 -4.67
N GLY A 546 -34.67 -17.37 -5.06
CA GLY A 546 -34.67 -15.97 -5.48
C GLY A 546 -34.23 -14.97 -4.40
N ARG A 547 -34.11 -15.40 -3.14
CA ARG A 547 -33.59 -14.59 -2.04
C ARG A 547 -32.06 -14.49 -2.02
N MET A 548 -31.35 -15.39 -2.70
CA MET A 548 -29.89 -15.41 -2.73
C MET A 548 -29.35 -14.61 -3.92
N ASN A 549 -28.40 -13.71 -3.68
CA ASN A 549 -27.77 -12.93 -4.75
C ASN A 549 -27.08 -13.83 -5.80
N ASN A 550 -26.50 -14.95 -5.35
CA ASN A 550 -25.83 -15.91 -6.24
C ASN A 550 -26.80 -16.63 -7.19
N SER A 551 -28.10 -16.70 -6.90
CA SER A 551 -29.09 -17.27 -7.82
C SER A 551 -29.17 -16.48 -9.12
N TYR A 552 -29.08 -15.15 -9.06
CA TYR A 552 -29.04 -14.30 -10.24
C TYR A 552 -27.79 -14.57 -11.08
N TRP A 553 -26.64 -14.79 -10.44
CA TRP A 553 -25.41 -15.13 -11.16
C TRP A 553 -25.51 -16.51 -11.82
N ALA A 554 -26.06 -17.50 -11.12
CA ALA A 554 -26.29 -18.83 -11.67
C ALA A 554 -27.23 -18.80 -12.89
N VAL A 555 -28.33 -18.03 -12.84
CA VAL A 555 -29.22 -17.84 -13.99
C VAL A 555 -28.47 -17.25 -15.19
N ASN A 556 -27.65 -16.22 -14.99
CA ASN A 556 -26.87 -15.61 -16.08
C ASN A 556 -25.79 -16.53 -16.67
N LEU A 557 -25.38 -17.59 -15.97
CA LEU A 557 -24.46 -18.60 -16.51
C LEU A 557 -25.18 -19.73 -17.23
N LEU A 558 -26.45 -19.97 -16.90
CA LEU A 558 -27.30 -20.99 -17.51
C LEU A 558 -27.97 -20.50 -18.81
N LEU A 559 -28.26 -19.20 -18.89
CA LEU A 559 -28.73 -18.52 -20.10
C LEU A 559 -27.56 -18.15 -21.01
#